data_AF-A0A8T4QGE3-F1
#
_entry.id   AF-A0A8T4QGE3-F1
#
_cell.length_a   1.000
_cell.length_b   1.000
_cell.length_c   1.000
_cell.angle_alpha   90.00
_cell.angle_beta   90.00
_cell.angle_gamma   90.00
#
_symmetry.space_group_name_H-M   'P 1'
#
loop_
_entity.id
_entity.type
_entity.pdbx_description
1 polymer ?
#
loop_
_entity_poly.entity_id
_entity_poly.type
_entity_poly.pdbx_seq_one_letter_code
_entity_poly.pdbx_strand_id
1 'polypeptide(L)'
;MNYIKGVETCESISPRSYSTALIFNPEDYGIFYLRSECFKRLAVRNRDEKLCEKVRERKSLFYDGSAVSKEACLREVKKQKESNFAERVQVETIHKIQALNITQPRPGDFDVRVTTIGSLWATYKFSLKLYDLDKNFIGTLYDIETHMGSSGGTLFYTVYQKDIKRLVGNDYSEGQKYLLQVSLKLIRDDAGQLERSNLPPSVLESSLEQFIVT
;
A
#
# COMPACT_ATOMS: atom_id res chain seq x y z
N MET A 1 4.30 -2.07 -28.77
CA MET A 1 2.86 -1.98 -28.45
C MET A 1 2.40 -0.54 -28.60
N ASN A 2 1.55 -0.23 -29.58
CA ASN A 2 1.03 1.13 -29.78
C ASN A 2 0.16 1.55 -28.60
N TYR A 3 0.41 2.74 -28.06
CA TYR A 3 -0.33 3.29 -26.93
C TYR A 3 -1.71 3.75 -27.42
N ILE A 4 -2.78 3.02 -27.09
CA ILE A 4 -4.16 3.45 -27.38
C ILE A 4 -4.45 4.68 -26.51
N LYS A 5 -4.53 5.88 -27.11
CA LYS A 5 -4.64 7.17 -26.39
C LYS A 5 -6.09 7.56 -26.06
N GLY A 6 -7.09 6.83 -26.53
CA GLY A 6 -8.49 7.10 -26.24
C GLY A 6 -9.41 6.59 -27.34
N VAL A 7 -10.69 6.96 -27.22
CA VAL A 7 -11.77 6.57 -28.17
C VAL A 7 -11.41 6.95 -29.61
N GLU A 8 -10.88 8.16 -29.81
CA GLU A 8 -10.47 8.70 -31.11
C GLU A 8 -9.45 7.80 -31.84
N THR A 9 -8.55 7.16 -31.09
CA THR A 9 -7.56 6.22 -31.65
C THR A 9 -8.23 4.97 -32.23
N CYS A 10 -9.29 4.47 -31.59
CA CYS A 10 -10.04 3.35 -32.13
C CYS A 10 -10.99 3.78 -33.25
N GLU A 11 -11.48 5.02 -33.24
CA GLU A 11 -12.37 5.55 -34.27
C GLU A 11 -11.66 5.84 -35.60
N SER A 12 -10.36 6.17 -35.57
CA SER A 12 -9.55 6.35 -36.78
C SER A 12 -9.27 5.04 -37.54
N ILE A 13 -9.47 3.89 -36.91
CA ILE A 13 -9.38 2.59 -37.57
C ILE A 13 -10.59 2.41 -38.49
N SER A 14 -10.35 2.08 -39.76
CA SER A 14 -11.44 1.84 -40.72
C SER A 14 -12.40 0.75 -40.20
N PRO A 15 -13.72 0.98 -40.27
CA PRO A 15 -14.71 0.00 -39.80
C PRO A 15 -14.72 -1.30 -40.62
N ARG A 16 -14.07 -1.28 -41.80
CA ARG A 16 -13.92 -2.45 -42.68
C ARG A 16 -12.60 -3.19 -42.48
N SER A 17 -11.65 -2.64 -41.72
CA SER A 17 -10.38 -3.31 -41.46
C SER A 17 -10.60 -4.49 -40.51
N TYR A 18 -10.21 -5.68 -40.95
CA TYR A 18 -10.31 -6.91 -40.18
C TYR A 18 -9.01 -7.70 -40.26
N SER A 19 -8.80 -8.56 -39.26
CA SER A 19 -7.78 -9.58 -39.27
C SER A 19 -8.45 -10.95 -39.40
N THR A 20 -7.81 -11.83 -40.17
CA THR A 20 -8.15 -13.25 -40.22
C THR A 20 -6.90 -14.05 -39.89
N ALA A 21 -6.95 -14.84 -38.84
CA ALA A 21 -5.89 -15.81 -38.59
C ALA A 21 -5.92 -16.90 -39.68
N LEU A 22 -4.75 -17.24 -40.21
CA LEU A 22 -4.57 -18.36 -41.13
C LEU A 22 -4.66 -19.69 -40.35
N ILE A 23 -4.90 -20.78 -41.08
CA ILE A 23 -5.32 -22.14 -40.66
C ILE A 23 -4.35 -22.82 -39.65
N PHE A 24 -3.23 -22.19 -39.27
CA PHE A 24 -2.21 -22.74 -38.37
C PHE A 24 -1.96 -21.90 -37.10
N ASN A 25 -2.84 -20.96 -36.76
CA ASN A 25 -2.71 -20.18 -35.52
C ASN A 25 -3.40 -20.90 -34.33
N PRO A 26 -2.89 -20.70 -33.09
CA PRO A 26 -3.49 -21.27 -31.88
C PRO A 26 -4.97 -20.87 -31.73
N GLU A 27 -5.75 -21.72 -31.04
CA GLU A 27 -7.23 -21.67 -30.92
C GLU A 27 -7.81 -20.28 -30.53
N ASP A 28 -7.00 -19.42 -29.92
CA ASP A 28 -7.43 -18.12 -29.41
C ASP A 28 -7.42 -16.97 -30.45
N TYR A 29 -6.89 -17.20 -31.66
CA TYR A 29 -6.81 -16.18 -32.72
C TYR A 29 -7.93 -16.36 -33.75
N GLY A 30 -9.12 -15.87 -33.39
CA GLY A 30 -10.28 -15.82 -34.28
C GLY A 30 -10.23 -14.73 -35.34
N ILE A 31 -11.36 -14.57 -36.05
CA ILE A 31 -11.56 -13.46 -37.00
C ILE A 31 -12.15 -12.24 -36.29
N PHE A 32 -11.65 -11.04 -36.56
CA PHE A 32 -12.19 -9.84 -35.88
C PHE A 32 -11.95 -8.55 -36.66
N TYR A 33 -12.77 -7.54 -36.38
CA TYR A 33 -12.51 -6.17 -36.83
C TYR A 33 -11.46 -5.53 -35.94
N LEU A 34 -10.43 -4.91 -36.54
CA LEU A 34 -9.36 -4.23 -35.80
C LEU A 34 -9.91 -3.13 -34.89
N ARG A 35 -10.95 -2.43 -35.36
CA ARG A 35 -11.66 -1.40 -34.58
C ARG A 35 -12.37 -2.00 -33.35
N SER A 36 -13.05 -3.13 -33.51
CA SER A 36 -13.72 -3.82 -32.39
C SER A 36 -12.72 -4.31 -31.35
N GLU A 37 -11.59 -4.86 -31.80
CA GLU A 37 -10.51 -5.30 -30.89
C GLU A 37 -9.91 -4.12 -30.12
N CYS A 38 -9.68 -2.98 -30.79
CA CYS A 38 -9.23 -1.75 -30.14
C CYS A 38 -10.21 -1.29 -29.04
N PHE A 39 -11.51 -1.23 -29.35
CA PHE A 39 -12.52 -0.86 -28.36
C PHE A 39 -12.62 -1.84 -27.21
N LYS A 40 -12.54 -3.16 -27.46
CA LYS A 40 -12.53 -4.18 -26.41
C LYS A 40 -11.35 -3.96 -25.46
N ARG A 41 -10.13 -3.79 -25.99
CA ARG A 41 -8.93 -3.51 -25.17
C ARG A 41 -9.06 -2.22 -24.38
N LEU A 42 -9.59 -1.16 -25.00
CA LEU A 42 -9.82 0.12 -24.33
C LEU A 42 -10.88 0.00 -23.23
N ALA A 43 -11.97 -0.71 -23.48
CA ALA A 43 -13.02 -1.00 -22.50
C ALA A 43 -12.47 -1.75 -21.29
N VAL A 44 -11.71 -2.82 -21.49
CA VAL A 44 -11.09 -3.61 -20.42
C VAL A 44 -10.08 -2.77 -19.62
N ARG A 45 -9.22 -2.01 -20.31
CA ARG A 45 -8.24 -1.13 -19.67
C ARG A 45 -8.90 -0.05 -18.81
N ASN A 46 -9.94 0.60 -19.33
CA ASN A 46 -10.61 1.73 -18.66
C ASN A 46 -11.77 1.28 -17.75
N ARG A 47 -12.10 -0.01 -17.75
CA ARG A 47 -13.26 -0.59 -17.03
C ARG A 47 -14.60 0.01 -17.46
N ASP A 48 -14.68 0.46 -18.71
CA ASP A 48 -15.86 1.15 -19.25
C ASP A 48 -16.67 0.20 -20.12
N GLU A 49 -17.78 -0.29 -19.56
CA GLU A 49 -18.70 -1.19 -20.25
C GLU A 49 -19.41 -0.52 -21.43
N LYS A 50 -19.55 0.80 -21.44
CA LYS A 50 -20.19 1.53 -22.54
C LYS A 50 -19.37 1.39 -23.82
N LEU A 51 -18.05 1.27 -23.71
CA LEU A 51 -17.18 1.04 -24.86
C LEU A 51 -17.40 -0.35 -25.49
N CYS A 52 -17.92 -1.33 -24.73
CA CYS A 52 -18.28 -2.63 -25.29
C CYS A 52 -19.44 -2.54 -26.29
N GLU A 53 -20.25 -1.48 -26.28
CA GLU A 53 -21.29 -1.25 -27.31
C GLU A 53 -20.72 -1.00 -28.70
N LYS A 54 -19.47 -0.53 -28.78
CA LYS A 54 -18.75 -0.30 -30.05
C LYS A 54 -18.05 -1.57 -30.56
N VAL A 55 -18.06 -2.66 -29.80
CA VAL A 55 -17.43 -3.95 -30.18
C VAL A 55 -18.42 -4.77 -31.00
N ARG A 56 -18.04 -5.05 -32.24
CA ARG A 56 -18.81 -5.88 -33.18
C ARG A 56 -18.07 -7.16 -33.49
N GLU A 57 -18.78 -8.27 -33.36
CA GLU A 57 -18.35 -9.59 -33.79
C GLU A 57 -18.30 -9.66 -35.32
N ARG A 58 -17.28 -10.32 -35.87
CA ARG A 58 -17.21 -10.67 -37.29
C ARG A 58 -17.65 -12.12 -37.44
N LYS A 59 -18.72 -12.37 -38.20
CA LYS A 59 -19.21 -13.72 -38.48
C LYS A 59 -18.66 -14.23 -39.80
N SER A 60 -18.27 -15.49 -39.83
CA SER A 60 -17.83 -16.21 -41.04
C SER A 60 -18.26 -17.67 -40.94
N LEU A 61 -18.44 -18.34 -42.07
CA LEU A 61 -18.83 -19.76 -42.12
C LEU A 61 -17.77 -20.70 -41.54
N PHE A 62 -16.50 -20.32 -41.66
CA PHE A 62 -15.36 -21.18 -41.32
C PHE A 62 -14.55 -20.70 -40.11
N TYR A 63 -14.94 -19.58 -39.50
CA TYR A 63 -14.14 -18.97 -38.43
C TYR A 63 -15.03 -18.37 -37.35
N ASP A 64 -14.63 -18.56 -36.10
CA ASP A 64 -15.28 -17.97 -34.94
C ASP A 64 -14.73 -16.56 -34.66
N GLY A 65 -15.64 -15.60 -34.46
CA GLY A 65 -15.34 -14.22 -34.06
C GLY A 65 -15.78 -13.90 -32.64
N SER A 66 -16.34 -14.87 -31.92
CA SER A 66 -16.97 -14.70 -30.60
C SER A 66 -16.02 -14.12 -29.54
N ALA A 67 -14.71 -14.35 -29.69
CA ALA A 67 -13.67 -13.78 -28.84
C ALA A 67 -13.64 -12.24 -28.85
N VAL A 68 -14.07 -11.60 -29.95
CA VAL A 68 -14.17 -10.13 -30.07
C VAL A 68 -15.64 -9.75 -30.31
N SER A 69 -16.46 -10.06 -29.31
CA SER A 69 -17.89 -9.72 -29.22
C SER A 69 -18.17 -8.76 -28.07
N LYS A 70 -19.37 -8.16 -28.06
CA LYS A 70 -19.85 -7.34 -26.94
C LYS A 70 -19.86 -8.15 -25.64
N GLU A 71 -20.34 -9.39 -25.71
CA GLU A 71 -20.48 -10.29 -24.56
C GLU A 71 -19.11 -10.69 -24.01
N ALA A 72 -18.14 -10.99 -24.88
CA ALA A 72 -16.76 -11.25 -24.47
C ALA A 72 -16.12 -10.03 -23.81
N CYS A 73 -16.32 -8.84 -24.39
CA CYS A 73 -15.86 -7.57 -23.80
C CYS A 73 -16.44 -7.35 -22.40
N LEU A 74 -17.76 -7.50 -22.24
CA LEU A 74 -18.43 -7.33 -20.95
C LEU A 74 -17.93 -8.33 -19.90
N ARG A 75 -17.75 -9.59 -20.27
CA ARG A 75 -17.18 -10.61 -19.37
C ARG A 75 -15.77 -10.23 -18.90
N GLU A 76 -14.91 -9.77 -19.81
CA GLU A 76 -13.55 -9.35 -19.46
C GLU A 76 -13.52 -8.07 -18.62
N VAL A 77 -14.35 -7.07 -18.92
CA VAL A 77 -14.49 -5.86 -18.10
C VAL A 77 -14.96 -6.23 -16.69
N LYS A 78 -15.95 -7.11 -16.57
CA LYS A 78 -16.46 -7.61 -15.28
C LYS A 78 -15.36 -8.35 -14.50
N LYS A 79 -14.67 -9.30 -15.14
CA LYS A 79 -13.53 -10.02 -14.54
C LYS A 79 -12.44 -9.06 -14.08
N GLN A 80 -12.13 -8.03 -14.87
CA GLN A 80 -11.13 -7.02 -14.52
C GLN A 80 -11.60 -6.16 -13.33
N LYS A 81 -12.89 -5.77 -13.27
CA LYS A 81 -13.47 -5.07 -12.12
C LYS A 81 -13.40 -5.92 -10.85
N GLU A 82 -13.72 -7.22 -10.93
CA GLU A 82 -13.67 -8.17 -9.82
C GLU A 82 -12.24 -8.43 -9.33
N SER A 83 -11.27 -8.61 -10.24
CA SER A 83 -9.85 -8.78 -9.88
C SER A 83 -9.29 -7.55 -9.15
N ASN A 84 -9.65 -6.35 -9.60
CA ASN A 84 -9.25 -5.12 -8.92
C ASN A 84 -9.97 -4.93 -7.58
N PHE A 85 -11.22 -5.41 -7.45
CA PHE A 85 -11.89 -5.42 -6.16
C PHE A 85 -11.16 -6.34 -5.18
N ALA A 86 -10.77 -7.55 -5.59
CA ALA A 86 -9.97 -8.45 -4.76
C ALA A 86 -8.60 -7.85 -4.38
N GLU A 87 -7.95 -7.11 -5.28
CA GLU A 87 -6.71 -6.36 -4.96
C GLU A 87 -6.95 -5.20 -3.99
N ARG A 88 -8.10 -4.53 -4.05
CA ARG A 88 -8.52 -3.48 -3.10
C ARG A 88 -9.02 -4.03 -1.76
N VAL A 89 -9.34 -5.33 -1.68
CA VAL A 89 -9.78 -6.02 -0.46
C VAL A 89 -8.59 -6.65 0.27
N GLN A 90 -7.35 -6.22 -0.02
CA GLN A 90 -6.31 -6.31 1.01
C GLN A 90 -6.73 -5.35 2.12
N VAL A 91 -7.28 -5.90 3.21
CA VAL A 91 -7.60 -5.14 4.41
C VAL A 91 -6.31 -4.47 4.86
N GLU A 92 -6.19 -3.17 4.59
CA GLU A 92 -5.06 -2.39 5.05
C GLU A 92 -5.02 -2.47 6.57
N THR A 93 -3.89 -2.92 7.11
CA THR A 93 -3.72 -3.12 8.55
C THR A 93 -2.95 -1.95 9.14
N ILE A 94 -3.45 -1.40 10.24
CA ILE A 94 -2.78 -0.32 10.96
C ILE A 94 -1.37 -0.81 11.35
N HIS A 95 -0.34 0.00 11.07
CA HIS A 95 1.02 -0.29 11.51
C HIS A 95 1.10 -0.44 13.04
N LYS A 96 1.70 -1.56 13.46
CA LYS A 96 1.97 -1.93 14.86
C LYS A 96 3.45 -2.19 15.04
N ILE A 97 3.95 -1.95 16.26
CA ILE A 97 5.31 -2.31 16.62
C ILE A 97 5.35 -3.83 16.82
N GLN A 98 6.16 -4.51 16.00
CA GLN A 98 6.39 -5.95 16.11
C GLN A 98 7.57 -6.25 17.04
N ALA A 99 8.64 -5.48 16.92
CA ALA A 99 9.85 -5.70 17.68
C ALA A 99 10.55 -4.39 18.01
N LEU A 100 11.21 -4.37 19.15
CA LEU A 100 12.09 -3.32 19.62
C LEU A 100 13.47 -3.94 19.86
N ASN A 101 14.50 -3.35 19.27
CA ASN A 101 15.89 -3.74 19.50
C ASN A 101 16.70 -2.49 19.83
N ILE A 102 17.33 -2.50 21.01
CA ILE A 102 18.17 -1.41 21.48
C ILE A 102 19.59 -1.93 21.58
N THR A 103 20.52 -1.28 20.88
CA THR A 103 21.95 -1.56 20.92
C THR A 103 22.71 -0.36 21.47
N GLN A 104 23.83 -0.60 22.14
CA GLN A 104 24.67 0.46 22.69
C GLN A 104 25.97 0.55 21.88
N PRO A 105 26.02 1.37 20.80
CA PRO A 105 27.21 1.48 19.97
C PRO A 105 28.38 2.17 20.69
N ARG A 106 28.09 3.01 21.69
CA ARG A 106 29.07 3.73 22.52
C ARG A 106 28.54 3.82 23.95
N PRO A 107 29.40 3.93 24.97
CA PRO A 107 28.96 4.14 26.35
C PRO A 107 27.98 5.33 26.44
N GLY A 108 26.79 5.08 26.98
CA GLY A 108 25.73 6.07 27.16
C GLY A 108 24.86 6.42 25.95
N ASP A 109 25.27 6.11 24.73
CA ASP A 109 24.47 6.33 23.51
C ASP A 109 23.75 5.04 23.10
N PHE A 110 22.52 5.14 22.60
CA PHE A 110 21.71 3.98 22.22
C PHE A 110 21.18 4.11 20.80
N ASP A 111 21.29 3.05 20.02
CA ASP A 111 20.59 2.91 18.76
C ASP A 111 19.30 2.11 18.99
N VAL A 112 18.16 2.75 18.69
CA VAL A 112 16.81 2.20 18.85
C VAL A 112 16.28 1.82 17.48
N ARG A 113 16.10 0.52 17.26
CA ARG A 113 15.49 -0.07 16.06
C ARG A 113 14.10 -0.59 16.36
N VAL A 114 13.13 -0.11 15.60
CA VAL A 114 11.71 -0.43 15.78
C VAL A 114 11.20 -1.08 14.51
N THR A 115 10.95 -2.38 14.56
CA THR A 115 10.35 -3.12 13.44
C THR A 115 8.84 -3.00 13.52
N THR A 116 8.22 -2.63 12.41
CA THR A 116 6.77 -2.44 12.31
C THR A 116 6.16 -3.43 11.33
N ILE A 117 4.92 -3.84 11.60
CA ILE A 117 4.09 -4.63 10.71
C ILE A 117 2.80 -3.88 10.42
N GLY A 118 2.36 -3.88 9.17
CA GLY A 118 1.18 -3.17 8.74
C GLY A 118 1.24 -2.86 7.25
N SER A 119 0.13 -2.36 6.73
CA SER A 119 -0.01 -2.00 5.32
C SER A 119 -0.85 -0.75 5.07
N LEU A 120 -1.42 -0.14 6.12
CA LEU A 120 -2.19 1.09 6.00
C LEU A 120 -1.27 2.27 5.66
N TRP A 121 -1.54 2.90 4.53
CA TRP A 121 -0.82 4.11 4.14
C TRP A 121 -1.38 5.32 4.88
N ALA A 122 -0.63 5.82 5.85
CA ALA A 122 -1.11 6.84 6.77
C ALA A 122 0.02 7.63 7.45
N THR A 123 -0.36 8.72 8.11
CA THR A 123 0.51 9.47 9.01
C THR A 123 0.39 8.89 10.43
N TYR A 124 1.53 8.56 11.01
CA TYR A 124 1.67 8.04 12.36
C TYR A 124 2.48 9.00 13.22
N LYS A 125 2.15 9.07 14.50
CA LYS A 125 2.95 9.72 15.53
C LYS A 125 3.84 8.67 16.19
N PHE A 126 5.14 8.87 16.09
CA PHE A 126 6.16 8.05 16.72
C PHE A 126 6.75 8.81 17.92
N SER A 127 6.76 8.17 19.10
CA SER A 127 7.33 8.79 20.29
C SER A 127 8.26 7.83 21.05
N LEU A 128 9.38 8.37 21.54
CA LEU A 128 10.30 7.73 22.47
C LEU A 128 10.26 8.47 23.80
N LYS A 129 9.81 7.79 24.85
CA LYS A 129 9.62 8.35 26.18
C LYS A 129 10.50 7.63 27.18
N LEU A 130 11.02 8.39 28.14
CA LEU A 130 11.89 7.90 29.20
C LEU A 130 11.14 7.92 30.53
N TYR A 131 11.24 6.82 31.26
CA TYR A 131 10.67 6.64 32.59
C TYR A 131 11.74 6.13 33.56
N ASP A 132 11.54 6.40 34.85
CA ASP A 132 12.33 5.77 35.90
C ASP A 132 11.91 4.30 36.14
N LEU A 133 12.50 3.67 37.16
CA LEU A 133 12.19 2.28 37.52
C LEU A 133 10.81 2.09 38.15
N ASP A 134 10.25 3.16 38.73
CA ASP A 134 8.91 3.20 39.31
C ASP A 134 7.84 3.59 38.27
N LYS A 135 8.24 3.69 36.99
CA LYS A 135 7.42 4.11 35.84
C LYS A 135 6.90 5.54 35.96
N ASN A 136 7.55 6.41 36.72
CA ASN A 136 7.29 7.84 36.63
C ASN A 136 7.89 8.38 35.34
N PHE A 137 7.10 9.19 34.64
CA PHE A 137 7.52 9.81 33.39
C PHE A 137 8.59 10.87 33.65
N ILE A 138 9.77 10.70 33.04
CA ILE A 138 10.87 11.65 33.13
C ILE A 138 10.77 12.68 32.01
N GLY A 139 10.56 12.20 30.77
CA GLY A 139 10.52 13.09 29.61
C GLY A 139 10.40 12.38 28.28
N THR A 140 10.30 13.18 27.20
CA THR A 140 10.22 12.68 25.83
C THR A 140 11.53 12.95 25.10
N LEU A 141 12.15 11.89 24.59
CA LEU A 141 13.39 11.94 23.82
C LEU A 141 13.12 12.28 22.35
N TYR A 142 12.07 11.68 21.78
CA TYR A 142 11.63 11.93 20.42
C TYR A 142 10.11 11.99 20.35
N ASP A 143 9.59 12.93 19.57
CA ASP A 143 8.17 13.00 19.22
C ASP A 143 8.01 13.56 17.81
N ILE A 144 7.73 12.68 16.83
CA ILE A 144 7.66 13.06 15.42
C ILE A 144 6.46 12.44 14.71
N GLU A 145 6.04 13.10 13.64
CA GLU A 145 5.09 12.53 12.68
C GLU A 145 5.86 11.89 11.52
N THR A 146 5.46 10.69 11.12
CA THR A 146 6.07 9.95 10.03
C THR A 146 5.00 9.35 9.13
N HIS A 147 5.26 9.35 7.82
CA HIS A 147 4.40 8.71 6.83
C HIS A 147 4.86 7.27 6.64
N MET A 148 3.95 6.31 6.86
CA MET A 148 4.22 4.90 6.67
C MET A 148 3.49 4.40 5.43
N GLY A 149 4.21 3.72 4.53
CA GLY A 149 3.67 3.20 3.28
C GLY A 149 2.94 1.86 3.43
N SER A 150 2.72 1.19 2.30
CA SER A 150 1.95 -0.06 2.20
C SER A 150 2.69 -1.32 2.69
N SER A 151 3.91 -1.17 3.18
CA SER A 151 4.71 -2.25 3.74
C SER A 151 5.23 -1.87 5.11
N GLY A 152 5.33 -2.86 6.01
CA GLY A 152 6.09 -2.71 7.25
C GLY A 152 7.52 -2.23 6.98
N GLY A 153 8.16 -1.71 8.02
CA GLY A 153 9.51 -1.16 7.91
C GLY A 153 10.21 -1.05 9.25
N THR A 154 11.46 -0.60 9.19
CA THR A 154 12.28 -0.38 10.37
C THR A 154 12.48 1.11 10.57
N LEU A 155 12.08 1.63 11.73
CA LEU A 155 12.44 2.97 12.17
C LEU A 155 13.74 2.90 12.98
N PHE A 156 14.65 3.84 12.77
CA PHE A 156 15.95 3.89 13.42
C PHE A 156 16.18 5.27 14.03
N TYR A 157 16.51 5.30 15.32
CA TYR A 157 16.83 6.53 16.05
C TYR A 157 18.02 6.31 16.97
N THR A 158 18.91 7.29 17.03
CA THR A 158 20.01 7.29 18.01
C THR A 158 19.62 8.19 19.17
N VAL A 159 19.48 7.63 20.36
CA VAL A 159 19.30 8.36 21.62
C VAL A 159 20.68 8.68 22.18
N TYR A 160 21.03 9.97 22.25
CA TYR A 160 22.32 10.39 22.80
C TYR A 160 22.28 10.50 24.32
N GLN A 161 23.40 10.16 24.98
CA GLN A 161 23.54 10.28 26.44
C GLN A 161 23.23 11.69 26.93
N LYS A 162 23.64 12.72 26.17
CA LYS A 162 23.39 14.13 26.50
C LYS A 162 21.90 14.46 26.60
N ASP A 163 21.05 13.80 25.80
CA ASP A 163 19.61 14.04 25.81
C ASP A 163 18.97 13.41 27.04
N ILE A 164 19.45 12.24 27.47
CA ILE A 164 19.06 11.61 28.73
C ILE A 164 19.52 12.47 29.91
N LYS A 165 20.79 12.88 29.96
CA LYS A 165 21.33 13.78 30.99
C LYS A 165 20.52 15.06 31.12
N ARG A 166 20.11 15.66 29.99
CA ARG A 166 19.26 16.85 29.97
C ARG A 166 17.87 16.60 30.57
N LEU A 167 17.27 15.44 30.34
CA LEU A 167 15.94 15.10 30.89
C LEU A 167 15.98 14.72 32.36
N VAL A 168 17.00 13.95 32.78
CA VAL A 168 17.14 13.48 34.16
C VAL A 168 17.70 14.58 35.08
N GLY A 169 18.56 15.46 34.56
CA GLY A 169 19.17 16.52 35.34
C GLY A 169 20.21 16.01 36.33
N ASN A 170 20.16 16.50 37.56
CA ASN A 170 21.17 16.21 38.60
C ASN A 170 21.12 14.78 39.13
N ASP A 171 19.99 14.08 38.94
CA ASP A 171 19.81 12.71 39.40
C ASP A 171 20.45 11.67 38.45
N TYR A 172 21.11 12.14 37.39
CA TYR A 172 21.77 11.27 36.43
C TYR A 172 23.02 10.62 37.03
N SER A 173 23.10 9.29 36.95
CA SER A 173 24.31 8.53 37.23
C SER A 173 24.64 7.52 36.13
N GLU A 174 25.93 7.33 35.86
CA GLU A 174 26.38 6.24 34.96
C GLU A 174 26.08 4.88 35.59
N GLY A 175 25.66 3.91 34.77
CA GLY A 175 25.18 2.60 35.19
C GLY A 175 23.71 2.57 35.62
N GLN A 176 23.02 3.72 35.66
CA GLN A 176 21.62 3.79 36.06
C GLN A 176 20.71 3.17 35.00
N LYS A 177 19.69 2.46 35.48
CA LYS A 177 18.68 1.83 34.64
C LYS A 177 17.48 2.75 34.46
N TYR A 178 17.01 2.84 33.21
CA TYR A 178 15.78 3.56 32.87
C TYR A 178 14.89 2.67 32.01
N LEU A 179 13.59 2.97 32.00
CA LEU A 179 12.64 2.31 31.12
C LEU A 179 12.39 3.21 29.90
N LEU A 180 12.73 2.69 28.72
CA LEU A 180 12.44 3.34 27.45
C LEU A 180 11.12 2.78 26.89
N GLN A 181 10.14 3.66 26.67
CA GLN A 181 8.89 3.31 26.01
C GLN A 181 8.90 3.85 24.58
N VAL A 182 8.60 2.98 23.63
CA VAL A 182 8.41 3.31 22.22
C VAL A 182 6.93 3.20 21.91
N SER A 183 6.38 4.21 21.25
CA SER A 183 4.98 4.21 20.83
C SER A 183 4.82 4.63 19.37
N LEU A 184 3.85 4.02 18.71
CA LEU A 184 3.43 4.32 17.35
C LEU A 184 1.91 4.44 17.33
N LYS A 185 1.41 5.63 16.98
CA LYS A 185 -0.02 5.96 17.02
C LYS A 185 -0.49 6.46 15.67
N LEU A 186 -1.54 5.87 15.12
CA LEU A 186 -2.19 6.38 13.92
C LEU A 186 -2.82 7.75 14.21
N ILE A 187 -2.41 8.80 13.48
CA ILE A 187 -2.95 10.16 13.64
C ILE A 187 -3.80 10.61 12.46
N ARG A 188 -3.37 10.35 11.22
CA ARG A 188 -4.09 10.70 9.99
C ARG A 188 -4.10 9.54 9.01
N ASP A 189 -5.27 9.22 8.47
CA ASP A 189 -5.42 8.25 7.40
C ASP A 189 -5.49 9.10 6.15
N ASP A 190 -4.37 9.11 5.44
CA ASP A 190 -4.18 9.98 4.28
C ASP A 190 -4.99 9.46 3.07
N ALA A 191 -5.38 8.18 3.08
CA ALA A 191 -6.19 7.55 2.05
C ALA A 191 -7.70 7.66 2.33
N GLY A 192 -8.10 8.05 3.55
CA GLY A 192 -9.51 8.20 3.96
C GLY A 192 -10.29 6.88 3.96
N GLN A 193 -9.61 5.75 4.14
CA GLN A 193 -10.18 4.40 4.08
C GLN A 193 -10.77 3.91 5.41
N LEU A 194 -10.32 4.48 6.54
CA LEU A 194 -10.81 4.18 7.87
C LEU A 194 -11.88 5.19 8.27
N GLU A 195 -13.10 4.68 8.52
CA GLU A 195 -14.09 5.37 9.33
C GLU A 195 -13.59 5.42 10.79
N ARG A 196 -12.74 6.41 11.08
CA ARG A 196 -12.01 6.61 12.35
C ARG A 196 -12.89 6.70 13.59
N SER A 197 -14.17 6.99 13.44
CA SER A 197 -15.06 7.33 14.55
C SER A 197 -15.36 6.20 15.52
N ASN A 198 -15.02 4.94 15.20
CA ASN A 198 -15.43 3.78 16.02
C ASN A 198 -14.29 2.85 16.50
N LEU A 199 -13.02 3.11 16.16
CA LEU A 199 -11.93 2.24 16.61
C LEU A 199 -11.43 2.67 18.01
N PRO A 200 -11.28 1.73 18.97
CA PRO A 200 -10.81 2.06 20.30
C PRO A 200 -9.33 2.51 20.30
N PRO A 201 -8.88 3.33 21.25
CA PRO A 201 -7.50 3.82 21.31
C PRO A 201 -6.43 2.72 21.28
N SER A 202 -6.70 1.57 21.91
CA SER A 202 -5.82 0.39 21.89
C SER A 202 -5.59 -0.19 20.49
N VAL A 203 -6.53 0.03 19.57
CA VAL A 203 -6.40 -0.38 18.17
C VAL A 203 -5.63 0.66 17.35
N LEU A 204 -5.64 1.94 17.76
CA LEU A 204 -4.93 3.02 17.06
C LEU A 204 -3.47 3.15 17.48
N GLU A 205 -3.09 2.63 18.65
CA GLU A 205 -1.78 2.79 19.25
C GLU A 205 -1.10 1.43 19.50
N SER A 206 0.22 1.41 19.39
CA SER A 206 1.07 0.27 19.72
C SER A 206 2.25 0.78 20.52
N SER A 207 2.60 0.10 21.60
CA SER A 207 3.75 0.47 22.42
C SER A 207 4.51 -0.75 22.90
N LEU A 208 5.83 -0.61 23.01
CA LEU A 208 6.72 -1.56 23.66
C LEU A 208 7.63 -0.83 24.65
N GLU A 209 8.03 -1.54 25.70
CA GLU A 209 8.90 -1.02 26.75
C GLU A 209 10.14 -1.91 26.86
N GLN A 210 11.31 -1.30 27.03
CA GLN A 210 12.56 -2.02 27.27
C GLN A 210 13.48 -1.21 28.18
N PHE A 211 14.18 -1.90 29.09
CA PHE A 211 15.17 -1.26 29.96
C PHE A 211 16.45 -0.90 29.19
N ILE A 212 17.02 0.26 29.53
CA ILE A 212 18.33 0.71 29.08
C ILE A 212 19.23 0.99 30.30
N VAL A 213 20.54 0.93 30.10
CA VAL A 213 21.56 1.19 31.15
C VAL A 213 22.53 2.24 30.63
N THR A 214 22.53 3.43 31.25
CA THR A 214 23.29 4.61 30.79
C THR A 214 24.74 4.63 31.18
#